data_AF-A0A3B0JQR2-F1
#
_entry.id   AF-A0A3B0JQR2-F1
#
_cell.length_a   1.000
_cell.length_b   1.000
_cell.length_c   1.000
_cell.angle_alpha   90.00
_cell.angle_beta   90.00
_cell.angle_gamma   90.00
#
_symmetry.space_group_name_H-M   'P 1'
#
loop_
_entity.id
_entity.type
_entity.pdbx_description
1 polymer ?
#
loop_
_entity_poly.entity_id
_entity_poly.type
_entity_poly.pdbx_seq_one_letter_code
_entity_poly.pdbx_strand_id
1 'polypeptide(L)'
;MVINILLNNKQLIVFDNGINYNDICTKIEKSTHLQRDDYYLLSNGKRLTGDSTSTQHESIHCILRQVGGKGGFGSMLRAIGAQIEKTTNREACRDLSGRRLRDINEEKRVRAWLGKQAEREREREERKKRKIEKLLAVPKHDFKDEKYEEARANLTDKVSDAFEEGLKQAEEIKEKQAASTEQPSVSGVKRKAPANDKTKANKNKKGTLWIGDDISGTDTDDSDSSCGEEQPETKKKLTI
;
A
#
# COMPACT_ATOMS: atom_id res chain seq x y z
N MET A 1 43.87 30.45 53.49
CA MET A 1 43.57 29.84 52.19
C MET A 1 42.85 28.54 52.49
N VAL A 2 41.65 28.39 51.96
CA VAL A 2 40.78 27.26 52.29
C VAL A 2 40.90 26.20 51.19
N ILE A 3 41.25 24.97 51.55
CA ILE A 3 41.20 23.80 50.67
C ILE A 3 39.95 22.99 51.03
N ASN A 4 39.09 22.75 50.03
CA ASN A 4 37.86 21.99 50.21
C ASN A 4 38.05 20.58 49.66
N ILE A 5 37.86 19.56 50.51
CA ILE A 5 37.82 18.16 50.07
C ILE A 5 36.37 17.77 49.82
N LEU A 6 36.10 17.29 48.61
CA LEU A 6 34.78 16.90 48.13
C LEU A 6 34.74 15.38 47.94
N LEU A 7 33.75 14.71 48.51
CA LEU A 7 33.44 13.30 48.22
C LEU A 7 32.03 13.24 47.63
N ASN A 8 31.88 12.67 46.43
CA ASN A 8 30.62 12.69 45.69
C ASN A 8 29.99 14.10 45.58
N ASN A 9 30.83 15.11 45.32
CA ASN A 9 30.45 16.53 45.26
C ASN A 9 29.87 17.12 46.55
N LYS A 10 29.97 16.42 47.68
CA LYS A 10 29.66 16.92 49.01
C LYS A 10 30.95 17.31 49.73
N GLN A 11 30.95 18.47 50.37
CA GLN A 11 32.07 18.95 51.16
C GLN A 11 32.26 18.05 52.39
N LEU A 12 33.44 17.44 52.51
CA LEU A 12 33.78 16.50 53.57
C LEU A 12 34.62 17.18 54.64
N ILE A 13 35.70 17.87 54.24
CA ILE A 13 36.58 18.58 55.17
C ILE A 13 37.04 19.90 54.55
N VAL A 14 37.13 20.91 55.41
CA VAL A 14 37.63 22.24 55.10
C VAL A 14 38.96 22.42 55.81
N PHE A 15 39.99 22.84 55.07
CA PHE A 15 41.33 23.03 55.59
C PHE A 15 41.84 24.44 55.42
N ASP A 16 42.44 24.99 56.47
CA ASP A 16 43.20 26.23 56.41
C ASP A 16 44.70 25.93 56.35
N ASN A 17 45.29 26.19 55.16
CA ASN A 17 46.72 26.28 54.82
C ASN A 17 47.64 25.05 55.03
N GLY A 18 48.51 24.79 54.03
CA GLY A 18 49.87 24.22 54.22
C GLY A 18 49.96 22.72 54.51
N ILE A 19 49.09 21.91 53.94
CA ILE A 19 48.96 20.51 54.34
C ILE A 19 49.67 19.59 53.35
N ASN A 20 50.54 18.72 53.86
CA ASN A 20 51.24 17.70 53.08
C ASN A 20 50.24 16.62 52.63
N TYR A 21 50.51 15.94 51.52
CA TYR A 21 49.64 14.88 50.98
C TYR A 21 49.31 13.80 52.04
N ASN A 22 50.26 13.48 52.91
CA ASN A 22 50.08 12.51 53.99
C ASN A 22 49.08 12.99 55.06
N ASP A 23 49.08 14.28 55.37
CA ASP A 23 48.19 14.86 56.37
C ASP A 23 46.74 14.92 55.84
N ILE A 24 46.57 15.14 54.53
CA ILE A 24 45.27 15.01 53.87
C ILE A 24 44.76 13.57 53.99
N CYS A 25 45.60 12.59 53.68
CA CYS A 25 45.23 11.18 53.75
C CYS A 25 44.86 10.73 55.18
N THR A 26 45.64 11.08 56.19
CA THR A 26 45.35 10.69 57.59
C THR A 26 44.04 11.30 58.11
N LYS A 27 43.69 12.50 57.66
CA LYS A 27 42.42 13.13 58.05
C LYS A 27 41.22 12.52 57.33
N ILE A 28 41.38 12.16 56.06
CA ILE A 28 40.37 11.38 55.34
C ILE A 28 40.13 10.07 56.08
N GLU A 29 41.19 9.32 56.38
CA GLU A 29 41.11 8.05 57.12
C GLU A 29 40.42 8.19 58.48
N LYS A 30 40.70 9.26 59.24
CA LYS A 30 40.00 9.55 60.51
C LYS A 30 38.51 9.84 60.33
N SER A 31 38.13 10.49 59.23
CA SER A 31 36.74 10.91 58.99
C SER A 31 35.86 9.83 58.35
N THR A 32 36.44 8.98 57.50
CA THR A 32 35.72 8.00 56.68
C THR A 32 36.11 6.55 56.94
N HIS A 33 37.13 6.30 57.77
CA HIS A 33 37.72 4.98 58.02
C HIS A 33 38.19 4.26 56.75
N LEU A 34 38.45 5.02 55.68
CA LEU A 34 38.81 4.48 54.38
C LEU A 34 40.33 4.33 54.24
N GLN A 35 40.78 3.18 53.71
CA GLN A 35 42.19 2.92 53.48
C GLN A 35 42.70 3.66 52.24
N ARG A 36 44.01 3.93 52.17
CA ARG A 36 44.63 4.68 51.05
C ARG A 36 44.41 4.01 49.69
N ASP A 37 44.24 2.69 49.68
CA ASP A 37 44.04 1.90 48.47
C ASP A 37 42.59 1.93 47.96
N ASP A 38 41.65 2.45 48.76
CA ASP A 38 40.23 2.51 48.42
C ASP A 38 39.85 3.81 47.72
N TYR A 39 40.74 4.80 47.66
CA TYR A 39 40.45 6.09 47.04
C TYR A 39 41.65 6.68 46.28
N TYR A 40 41.38 7.71 45.50
CA TYR A 40 42.41 8.59 44.95
C TYR A 40 41.91 10.03 44.94
N LEU A 41 42.86 10.96 44.99
CA LEU A 41 42.58 12.39 45.05
C LEU A 41 42.79 13.00 43.65
N LEU A 42 41.84 13.82 43.21
CA LEU A 42 41.95 14.64 42.01
C LEU A 42 41.95 16.12 42.37
N SER A 43 42.81 16.86 41.70
CA SER A 43 42.95 18.31 41.80
C SER A 43 42.88 18.86 40.38
N ASN A 44 41.86 19.68 40.06
CA ASN A 44 41.60 20.17 38.70
C ASN A 44 41.66 19.07 37.60
N GLY A 45 41.14 17.88 37.92
CA GLY A 45 41.12 16.73 37.00
C GLY A 45 42.44 15.95 36.89
N LYS A 46 43.51 16.35 37.57
CA LYS A 46 44.79 15.62 37.63
C LYS A 46 44.93 14.86 38.94
N ARG A 47 45.61 13.70 38.91
CA ARG A 47 45.84 12.88 40.11
C ARG A 47 46.89 13.53 41.01
N LEU A 48 46.52 13.78 42.26
CA LEU A 48 47.45 14.30 43.25
C LEU A 48 48.43 13.19 43.65
N THR A 49 49.73 13.46 43.48
CA THR A 49 50.83 12.57 43.87
C THR A 49 51.70 13.34 44.86
N GLY A 50 52.35 12.64 45.81
CA GLY A 50 52.91 13.19 47.06
C GLY A 50 53.79 14.45 46.98
N ASP A 51 54.29 14.80 45.79
CA ASP A 51 55.19 15.93 45.56
C ASP A 51 54.47 17.21 45.06
N SER A 52 53.16 17.12 44.82
CA SER A 52 52.37 18.24 44.29
C SER A 52 51.94 19.16 45.43
N THR A 53 52.71 20.21 45.68
CA THR A 53 52.29 21.32 46.54
C THR A 53 51.07 21.99 45.90
N SER A 54 49.88 21.76 46.47
CA SER A 54 48.63 22.37 46.00
C SER A 54 48.79 23.89 45.96
N THR A 55 48.76 24.44 44.75
CA THR A 55 48.66 25.88 44.53
C THR A 55 47.27 26.37 44.93
N GLN A 56 47.22 27.61 45.39
CA GLN A 56 46.17 28.20 46.21
C GLN A 56 44.74 28.03 45.65
N HIS A 57 43.78 27.81 46.55
CA HIS A 57 42.31 27.76 46.30
C HIS A 57 41.79 26.58 45.46
N GLU A 58 42.39 25.39 45.59
CA GLU A 58 41.96 24.22 44.82
C GLU A 58 40.98 23.33 45.60
N SER A 59 39.89 22.92 44.93
CA SER A 59 38.98 21.90 45.44
C SER A 59 39.52 20.51 45.11
N ILE A 60 39.76 19.70 46.13
CA ILE A 60 40.27 18.34 45.98
C ILE A 60 39.09 17.38 45.98
N HIS A 61 38.97 16.57 44.94
CA HIS A 61 37.94 15.54 44.84
C HIS A 61 38.50 14.19 45.32
N CYS A 62 37.91 13.65 46.37
CA CYS A 62 38.15 12.28 46.83
C CYS A 62 37.22 11.33 46.06
N ILE A 63 37.81 10.46 45.24
CA ILE A 63 37.08 9.50 44.42
C ILE A 63 37.37 8.09 44.93
N LEU A 64 36.31 7.39 45.28
CA LEU A 64 36.36 5.99 45.69
C LEU A 64 36.74 5.10 44.50
N ARG A 65 37.67 4.17 44.73
CA ARG A 65 38.02 3.10 43.81
C ARG A 65 36.94 2.05 43.89
N GLN A 66 36.25 1.84 42.78
CA GLN A 66 35.30 0.75 42.67
C GLN A 66 36.06 -0.51 42.27
N VAL A 67 35.85 -1.60 43.02
CA VAL A 67 36.34 -2.94 42.69
C VAL A 67 35.52 -3.49 41.52
N GLY A 68 35.84 -3.06 40.31
CA GLY A 68 35.12 -3.45 39.12
C GLY A 68 35.65 -2.72 37.89
N GLY A 69 35.96 -3.47 36.84
CA GLY A 69 36.35 -2.89 35.56
C GLY A 69 35.17 -2.16 34.93
N LYS A 70 35.33 -0.88 34.57
CA LYS A 70 34.42 -0.11 33.70
C LYS A 70 34.35 -0.68 32.25
N GLY A 71 34.50 -1.99 32.10
CA GLY A 71 34.71 -2.71 30.85
C GLY A 71 33.43 -3.25 30.21
N GLY A 72 32.30 -3.22 30.92
CA GLY A 72 31.02 -3.73 30.40
C GLY A 72 30.52 -2.96 29.17
N PHE A 73 30.67 -1.63 29.16
CA PHE A 73 30.25 -0.84 28.00
C PHE A 73 31.12 -1.12 26.77
N GLY A 74 32.44 -1.23 26.94
CA GLY A 74 33.36 -1.55 25.84
C GLY A 74 33.22 -2.99 25.32
N SER A 75 32.96 -3.97 26.20
CA SER A 75 32.67 -5.35 25.78
C SER A 75 31.33 -5.46 25.07
N MET A 76 30.30 -4.75 25.56
CA MET A 76 29.00 -4.65 24.90
C MET A 76 29.12 -4.03 23.51
N LEU A 77 29.86 -2.93 23.36
CA LEU A 77 30.13 -2.33 22.04
C LEU A 77 30.88 -3.28 21.11
N ARG A 78 31.82 -4.09 21.61
CA ARG A 78 32.51 -5.12 20.81
C ARG A 78 31.57 -6.26 20.40
N ALA A 79 30.71 -6.71 21.31
CA ALA A 79 29.72 -7.76 21.02
C ALA A 79 28.70 -7.30 19.97
N ILE A 80 28.17 -6.09 20.13
CA ILE A 80 27.24 -5.47 19.17
C ILE A 80 27.95 -5.21 17.84
N GLY A 81 29.17 -4.68 17.86
CA GLY A 81 29.97 -4.41 16.66
C GLY A 81 30.34 -5.66 15.87
N ALA A 82 30.43 -6.83 16.52
CA ALA A 82 30.64 -8.12 15.85
C ALA A 82 29.37 -8.65 15.16
N GLN A 83 28.19 -8.28 15.65
CA GLN A 83 26.89 -8.67 15.08
C GLN A 83 26.42 -7.72 13.97
N ILE A 84 26.87 -6.47 13.98
CA ILE A 84 26.52 -5.49 12.95
C ILE A 84 27.40 -5.74 11.71
N GLU A 85 26.79 -6.32 10.69
CA GLU A 85 27.38 -6.33 9.35
C GLU A 85 27.50 -4.91 8.80
N LYS A 86 28.51 -4.67 7.95
CA LYS A 86 28.70 -3.35 7.33
C LYS A 86 27.44 -2.97 6.56
N THR A 87 26.74 -1.96 7.03
CA THR A 87 25.56 -1.42 6.35
C THR A 87 25.93 -0.98 4.94
N THR A 88 25.23 -1.48 3.93
CA THR A 88 25.41 -1.07 2.52
C THR A 88 24.74 0.27 2.19
N ASN A 89 23.98 0.84 3.14
CA ASN A 89 23.31 2.12 2.95
C ASN A 89 24.35 3.27 2.90
N ARG A 90 24.57 3.79 1.68
CA ARG A 90 25.43 4.94 1.38
C ARG A 90 24.68 6.28 1.39
N GLU A 91 23.39 6.31 1.70
CA GLU A 91 22.57 7.54 1.65
C GLU A 91 22.98 8.57 2.70
N ALA A 92 23.63 8.12 3.79
CA ALA A 92 24.17 8.99 4.83
C ALA A 92 25.46 9.71 4.39
N CYS A 93 26.13 9.23 3.35
CA CYS A 93 27.33 9.87 2.82
C CYS A 93 27.00 11.22 2.18
N ARG A 94 27.97 12.14 2.25
CA ARG A 94 27.88 13.46 1.62
C ARG A 94 28.67 13.45 0.31
N ASP A 95 28.21 14.23 -0.65
CA ASP A 95 28.96 14.51 -1.87
C ASP A 95 30.02 15.61 -1.65
N LEU A 96 30.82 15.90 -2.67
CA LEU A 96 31.82 16.97 -2.64
C LEU A 96 31.21 18.37 -2.51
N SER A 97 29.91 18.51 -2.78
CA SER A 97 29.16 19.76 -2.58
C SER A 97 28.66 19.94 -1.14
N GLY A 98 28.81 18.91 -0.29
CA GLY A 98 28.37 18.91 1.11
C GLY A 98 26.91 18.50 1.31
N ARG A 99 26.21 18.10 0.25
CA ARG A 99 24.84 17.58 0.25
C ARG A 99 24.80 16.08 0.52
N ARG A 100 23.75 15.58 1.18
CA ARG A 100 23.61 14.13 1.42
C ARG A 100 23.11 13.41 0.16
N LEU A 101 23.59 12.19 -0.05
CA LEU A 101 23.13 11.31 -1.14
C LEU A 101 21.63 11.01 -1.06
N ARG A 102 21.06 10.99 0.15
CA ARG A 102 19.61 10.86 0.38
C ARG A 102 18.82 11.92 -0.40
N ASP A 103 19.11 13.20 -0.17
CA ASP A 103 18.37 14.32 -0.75
C ASP A 103 18.44 14.30 -2.29
N ILE A 104 19.60 13.94 -2.83
CA ILE A 104 19.83 13.83 -4.27
C ILE A 104 18.98 12.69 -4.87
N ASN A 105 18.91 11.54 -4.19
CA ASN A 105 18.11 10.42 -4.65
C ASN A 105 16.61 10.72 -4.56
N GLU A 106 16.18 11.40 -3.50
CA GLU A 106 14.80 11.86 -3.33
C GLU A 106 14.39 12.83 -4.45
N GLU A 107 15.23 13.82 -4.78
CA GLU A 107 14.98 14.72 -5.90
C GLU A 107 14.89 13.99 -7.24
N LYS A 108 15.79 13.03 -7.49
CA LYS A 108 15.74 12.19 -8.70
C LYS A 108 14.44 11.39 -8.76
N ARG A 109 14.01 10.82 -7.63
CA ARG A 109 12.76 10.06 -7.52
C ARG A 109 11.55 10.94 -7.80
N VAL A 110 11.50 12.14 -7.22
CA VAL A 110 10.42 13.11 -7.47
C VAL A 110 10.42 13.55 -8.93
N ARG A 111 11.58 13.86 -9.51
CA ARG A 111 11.69 14.24 -10.92
C ARG A 111 11.25 13.12 -11.87
N ALA A 112 11.64 11.88 -11.60
CA ALA A 112 11.21 10.72 -12.37
C ALA A 112 9.70 10.49 -12.25
N TRP A 113 9.13 10.67 -11.04
CA TRP A 113 7.70 10.54 -10.82
C TRP A 113 6.89 11.59 -11.57
N LEU A 114 7.35 12.85 -11.57
CA LEU A 114 6.76 13.95 -12.34
C LEU A 114 6.89 13.70 -13.85
N GLY A 115 8.03 13.22 -14.34
CA GLY A 115 8.20 12.86 -15.75
C GLY A 115 7.20 11.77 -16.18
N LYS A 116 6.95 10.78 -15.32
CA LYS A 116 5.97 9.72 -15.55
C LYS A 116 4.50 10.17 -15.37
N GLN A 117 4.22 11.35 -14.82
CA GLN A 117 2.84 11.85 -14.70
C GLN A 117 2.22 12.10 -16.07
N ALA A 118 2.97 12.73 -16.98
CA ALA A 118 2.48 13.05 -18.32
C ALA A 118 2.15 11.78 -19.13
N GLU A 119 2.98 10.74 -19.02
CA GLU A 119 2.72 9.45 -19.64
C GLU A 119 1.49 8.76 -19.04
N ARG A 120 1.37 8.72 -17.72
CA ARG A 120 0.19 8.17 -17.04
C ARG A 120 -1.09 8.92 -17.34
N GLU A 121 -1.03 10.24 -17.52
CA GLU A 121 -2.18 11.04 -17.93
C GLU A 121 -2.61 10.71 -19.35
N ARG A 122 -1.65 10.64 -20.29
CA ARG A 122 -1.92 10.23 -21.66
C ARG A 122 -2.52 8.83 -21.75
N GLU A 123 -1.98 7.86 -21.00
CA GLU A 123 -2.53 6.50 -20.96
C GLU A 123 -3.94 6.48 -20.36
N ARG A 124 -4.18 7.24 -19.29
CA ARG A 124 -5.54 7.39 -18.71
C ARG A 124 -6.51 8.00 -19.71
N GLU A 125 -6.10 9.02 -20.46
CA GLU A 125 -6.92 9.64 -21.51
C GLU A 125 -7.20 8.67 -22.66
N GLU A 126 -6.21 7.92 -23.13
CA GLU A 126 -6.38 6.90 -24.17
C GLU A 126 -7.31 5.78 -23.71
N ARG A 127 -7.19 5.32 -22.46
CA ARG A 127 -8.09 4.32 -21.88
C ARG A 127 -9.52 4.86 -21.76
N LYS A 128 -9.68 6.12 -21.34
CA LYS A 128 -11.00 6.79 -21.30
C LYS A 128 -11.60 6.90 -22.70
N LYS A 129 -10.83 7.32 -23.70
CA LYS A 129 -11.27 7.40 -25.10
C LYS A 129 -11.71 6.04 -25.64
N ARG A 130 -10.93 4.98 -25.41
CA ARG A 130 -11.29 3.60 -25.79
C ARG A 130 -12.55 3.11 -25.10
N LYS A 131 -12.74 3.42 -23.82
CA LYS A 131 -13.98 3.08 -23.10
C LYS A 131 -15.18 3.80 -23.72
N ILE A 132 -15.06 5.11 -23.94
CA ILE A 132 -16.12 5.93 -24.57
C ILE A 132 -16.46 5.40 -25.96
N GLU A 133 -15.45 5.08 -26.78
CA GLU A 133 -15.64 4.53 -28.12
C GLU A 133 -16.35 3.18 -28.09
N LYS A 134 -15.97 2.28 -27.17
CA LYS A 134 -16.66 0.98 -26.97
C LYS A 134 -18.11 1.14 -26.49
N LEU A 135 -18.38 2.13 -25.64
CA LEU A 135 -19.73 2.46 -25.16
C LEU A 135 -20.58 3.10 -26.25
N LEU A 136 -19.97 3.92 -27.12
CA LEU A 136 -20.65 4.61 -28.22
C LEU A 136 -20.92 3.67 -29.40
N ALA A 137 -20.09 2.64 -29.58
CA ALA A 137 -20.32 1.60 -30.57
C ALA A 137 -21.60 0.84 -30.21
N VAL A 138 -22.66 1.08 -31.00
CA VAL A 138 -23.93 0.35 -30.90
C VAL A 138 -23.62 -1.15 -30.97
N PRO A 139 -24.15 -1.99 -30.05
CA PRO A 139 -23.98 -3.44 -30.12
C PRO A 139 -24.41 -3.95 -31.50
N LYS A 140 -23.43 -4.37 -32.31
CA LYS A 140 -23.70 -5.03 -33.58
C LYS A 140 -24.12 -6.46 -33.28
N HIS A 141 -25.41 -6.62 -33.01
CA HIS A 141 -26.03 -7.94 -32.90
C HIS A 141 -26.38 -8.41 -34.32
N ASP A 142 -25.48 -9.18 -34.92
CA ASP A 142 -25.76 -9.88 -36.16
C ASP A 142 -26.58 -11.14 -35.83
N PHE A 143 -27.89 -11.12 -36.10
CA PHE A 143 -28.76 -12.28 -35.96
C PHE A 143 -28.49 -13.24 -37.13
N LYS A 144 -27.64 -14.24 -36.90
CA LYS A 144 -27.28 -15.28 -37.87
C LYS A 144 -27.63 -16.64 -37.29
N ASP A 145 -28.87 -17.06 -37.55
CA ASP A 145 -29.38 -18.37 -37.14
C ASP A 145 -29.68 -19.22 -38.38
N GLU A 146 -28.82 -20.21 -38.65
CA GLU A 146 -28.95 -21.10 -39.81
C GLU A 146 -30.32 -21.80 -39.84
N LYS A 147 -30.78 -22.29 -38.68
CA LYS A 147 -32.11 -22.93 -38.54
C LYS A 147 -33.26 -21.99 -38.89
N TYR A 148 -33.13 -20.70 -38.58
CA TYR A 148 -34.16 -19.71 -38.89
C TYR A 148 -34.16 -19.35 -40.38
N GLU A 149 -32.98 -19.23 -40.98
CA GLU A 149 -32.83 -19.01 -42.42
C GLU A 149 -33.37 -20.20 -43.23
N GLU A 150 -33.04 -21.43 -42.83
CA GLU A 150 -33.60 -22.66 -43.40
C GLU A 150 -35.12 -22.72 -43.19
N ALA A 151 -35.64 -22.38 -42.01
CA ALA A 151 -37.08 -22.36 -41.77
C ALA A 151 -37.79 -21.31 -42.64
N ARG A 152 -37.16 -20.16 -42.89
CA ARG A 152 -37.69 -19.10 -43.75
C ARG A 152 -37.71 -19.51 -45.21
N ALA A 153 -36.67 -20.19 -45.70
CA ALA A 153 -36.64 -20.76 -47.05
C ALA A 153 -37.70 -21.87 -47.20
N ASN A 154 -37.78 -22.79 -46.24
CA ASN A 154 -38.80 -23.84 -46.26
C ASN A 154 -40.23 -23.29 -46.12
N LEU A 155 -40.42 -22.13 -45.49
CA LEU A 155 -41.74 -21.50 -45.37
C LEU A 155 -42.25 -20.99 -46.72
N THR A 156 -41.39 -20.46 -47.58
CA THR A 156 -41.82 -19.99 -48.91
C THR A 156 -42.34 -21.15 -49.75
N ASP A 157 -41.65 -22.27 -49.69
CA ASP A 157 -41.99 -23.47 -50.47
C ASP A 157 -43.26 -24.13 -49.93
N LYS A 158 -43.42 -24.20 -48.60
CA LYS A 158 -44.66 -24.70 -47.97
C LYS A 158 -45.88 -23.84 -48.31
N VAL A 159 -45.70 -22.52 -48.45
CA VAL A 159 -46.80 -21.62 -48.81
C VAL A 159 -47.21 -21.81 -50.28
N SER A 160 -46.25 -21.99 -51.19
CA SER A 160 -46.58 -22.34 -52.58
C SER A 160 -47.28 -23.69 -52.69
N ASP A 161 -46.80 -24.71 -51.97
CA ASP A 161 -47.39 -26.05 -51.99
C ASP A 161 -48.83 -26.03 -51.45
N ALA A 162 -49.05 -25.36 -50.31
CA ALA A 162 -50.40 -25.22 -49.72
C ALA A 162 -51.35 -24.44 -50.64
N PHE A 163 -50.84 -23.48 -51.42
CA PHE A 163 -51.64 -22.74 -52.39
C PHE A 163 -52.03 -23.62 -53.58
N GLU A 164 -51.11 -24.43 -54.11
CA GLU A 164 -51.40 -25.40 -55.16
C GLU A 164 -52.39 -26.48 -54.72
N GLU A 165 -52.21 -27.02 -53.50
CA GLU A 165 -53.14 -27.98 -52.92
C GLU A 165 -54.53 -27.36 -52.69
N GLY A 166 -54.58 -26.11 -52.23
CA GLY A 166 -55.83 -25.36 -52.08
C GLY A 166 -56.56 -25.12 -53.40
N LEU A 167 -55.82 -24.86 -54.49
CA LEU A 167 -56.40 -24.75 -55.83
C LEU A 167 -56.92 -26.09 -56.34
N LYS A 168 -56.16 -27.18 -56.19
CA LYS A 168 -56.59 -28.54 -56.57
C LYS A 168 -57.83 -28.98 -55.79
N GLN A 169 -57.87 -28.74 -54.47
CA GLN A 169 -59.06 -29.03 -53.66
C GLN A 169 -60.26 -28.16 -54.04
N ALA A 170 -60.04 -26.88 -54.39
CA ALA A 170 -61.12 -26.03 -54.90
C ALA A 170 -61.66 -26.52 -56.26
N GLU A 171 -60.82 -27.09 -57.12
CA GLU A 171 -61.23 -27.76 -58.35
C GLU A 171 -61.99 -29.06 -58.07
N GLU A 172 -61.50 -29.92 -57.17
CA GLU A 172 -62.22 -31.14 -56.76
C GLU A 172 -63.55 -30.86 -56.07
N ILE A 173 -63.65 -29.78 -55.27
CA ILE A 173 -64.91 -29.34 -54.65
C ILE A 173 -65.87 -28.82 -55.72
N LYS A 174 -65.38 -28.11 -56.74
CA LYS A 174 -66.20 -27.73 -57.91
C LYS A 174 -66.70 -28.96 -58.69
N GLU A 175 -65.88 -29.99 -58.84
CA GLU A 175 -66.27 -31.24 -59.49
C GLU A 175 -67.26 -32.07 -58.64
N LYS A 176 -67.07 -32.14 -57.32
CA LYS A 176 -68.00 -32.81 -56.39
C LYS A 176 -69.31 -32.04 -56.19
N GLN A 177 -69.30 -30.71 -56.29
CA GLN A 177 -70.50 -29.87 -56.32
C GLN A 177 -71.24 -29.93 -57.66
N ALA A 178 -70.60 -30.37 -58.76
CA ALA A 178 -71.25 -30.65 -60.03
C ALA A 178 -71.91 -32.06 -60.10
N ALA A 179 -71.58 -32.97 -59.17
CA ALA A 179 -72.09 -34.35 -59.12
C ALA A 179 -73.20 -34.58 -58.07
N SER A 180 -73.68 -33.54 -57.37
CA SER A 180 -74.79 -33.64 -56.42
C SER A 180 -75.79 -32.48 -56.58
N THR A 181 -76.86 -32.73 -57.32
CA THR A 181 -78.05 -31.87 -57.40
C THR A 181 -79.13 -32.39 -56.45
N GLU A 182 -79.64 -31.47 -55.63
CA GLU A 182 -80.93 -31.45 -54.89
C GLU A 182 -80.90 -31.33 -53.33
N GLN A 183 -80.70 -30.08 -52.86
CA GLN A 183 -81.58 -29.31 -51.93
C GLN A 183 -81.62 -29.71 -50.42
N PRO A 184 -82.33 -28.95 -49.54
CA PRO A 184 -81.77 -27.86 -48.73
C PRO A 184 -81.99 -28.09 -47.22
N SER A 185 -81.21 -27.49 -46.32
CA SER A 185 -81.73 -27.20 -44.98
C SER A 185 -81.03 -26.04 -44.29
N VAL A 186 -81.88 -25.04 -44.05
CA VAL A 186 -81.70 -23.92 -43.14
C VAL A 186 -81.31 -24.41 -41.75
N SER A 187 -80.21 -23.89 -41.20
CA SER A 187 -80.14 -23.58 -39.77
C SER A 187 -79.13 -22.46 -39.52
N GLY A 188 -79.65 -21.24 -39.39
CA GLY A 188 -78.87 -20.11 -38.91
C GLY A 188 -78.52 -20.29 -37.43
N VAL A 189 -77.25 -20.14 -37.08
CA VAL A 189 -76.83 -19.88 -35.70
C VAL A 189 -75.81 -18.74 -35.69
N LYS A 190 -76.38 -17.53 -35.55
CA LYS A 190 -75.99 -16.45 -34.65
C LYS A 190 -74.49 -16.23 -34.39
N ARG A 191 -74.03 -15.08 -34.90
CA ARG A 191 -72.97 -14.26 -34.28
C ARG A 191 -73.19 -14.18 -32.76
N LYS A 192 -72.16 -14.51 -31.99
CA LYS A 192 -72.03 -14.16 -30.57
C LYS A 192 -70.72 -13.39 -30.36
N ALA A 193 -70.79 -12.08 -30.52
CA ALA A 193 -70.21 -11.12 -29.59
C ALA A 193 -71.39 -10.19 -29.22
N PRO A 194 -71.42 -9.46 -28.08
CA PRO A 194 -70.33 -9.12 -27.14
C PRO A 194 -70.77 -9.13 -25.65
N ALA A 195 -69.84 -8.86 -24.72
CA ALA A 195 -70.03 -8.10 -23.46
C ALA A 195 -68.68 -8.15 -22.69
N ASN A 196 -67.86 -7.10 -22.80
CA ASN A 196 -67.82 -5.95 -21.91
C ASN A 196 -67.31 -6.31 -20.51
N ASP A 197 -66.09 -5.89 -20.16
CA ASP A 197 -66.01 -4.88 -19.10
C ASP A 197 -64.75 -4.02 -19.14
N LYS A 198 -65.00 -2.74 -18.90
CA LYS A 198 -64.04 -1.67 -18.71
C LYS A 198 -63.48 -1.76 -17.29
N THR A 199 -62.20 -1.47 -17.11
CA THR A 199 -61.57 -0.79 -15.95
C THR A 199 -60.05 -0.99 -16.07
N LYS A 200 -59.14 -0.04 -15.89
CA LYS A 200 -59.13 1.31 -15.36
C LYS A 200 -57.99 2.06 -16.02
N ALA A 201 -58.22 3.32 -16.37
CA ALA A 201 -57.15 4.30 -16.48
C ALA A 201 -56.50 4.46 -15.09
N ASN A 202 -55.17 4.54 -15.03
CA ASN A 202 -54.53 5.34 -14.00
C ASN A 202 -53.33 6.08 -14.59
N LYS A 203 -53.45 7.41 -14.64
CA LYS A 203 -52.37 8.36 -14.90
C LYS A 203 -51.54 8.50 -13.64
N ASN A 204 -50.22 8.46 -13.76
CA ASN A 204 -49.25 9.25 -12.99
C ASN A 204 -48.08 9.53 -13.97
N LYS A 205 -48.02 10.68 -14.66
CA LYS A 205 -47.42 11.97 -14.29
C LYS A 205 -45.97 11.89 -13.77
N LYS A 206 -45.09 12.52 -14.58
CA LYS A 206 -43.76 13.13 -14.31
C LYS A 206 -42.61 12.10 -14.22
N GLY A 207 -41.51 12.19 -14.97
CA GLY A 207 -40.76 13.38 -15.43
C GLY A 207 -39.51 13.51 -14.58
N THR A 208 -38.33 13.65 -15.22
CA THR A 208 -36.93 13.58 -14.70
C THR A 208 -36.32 12.20 -14.98
N LEU A 209 -35.58 11.92 -16.05
CA LEU A 209 -34.44 12.66 -16.63
C LEU A 209 -33.42 13.03 -15.55
N TRP A 210 -32.53 12.10 -15.19
CA TRP A 210 -31.10 12.17 -15.51
C TRP A 210 -30.35 11.03 -14.83
N ILE A 211 -29.34 10.54 -15.55
CA ILE A 211 -28.32 9.61 -15.09
C ILE A 211 -27.92 9.97 -13.66
N GLY A 212 -28.12 9.01 -12.75
CA GLY A 212 -27.73 9.12 -11.36
C GLY A 212 -26.25 9.41 -11.23
N ASP A 213 -25.96 10.31 -10.30
CA ASP A 213 -24.70 10.92 -9.91
C ASP A 213 -23.70 9.93 -9.26
N ASP A 214 -23.74 8.64 -9.65
CA ASP A 214 -22.86 7.58 -9.12
C ASP A 214 -21.62 7.37 -10.02
N ILE A 215 -21.07 8.44 -10.59
CA ILE A 215 -19.73 8.41 -11.20
C ILE A 215 -18.65 9.05 -10.33
N SER A 216 -19.01 9.56 -9.15
CA SER A 216 -18.03 10.11 -8.21
C SER A 216 -17.65 9.08 -7.15
N GLY A 217 -16.45 8.52 -7.31
CA GLY A 217 -15.60 8.18 -6.18
C GLY A 217 -15.78 6.78 -5.59
N THR A 218 -15.13 5.79 -6.22
CA THR A 218 -14.27 4.80 -5.55
C THR A 218 -13.65 3.94 -6.65
N ASP A 219 -12.60 4.43 -7.29
CA ASP A 219 -11.60 3.54 -7.89
C ASP A 219 -10.78 3.03 -6.71
N THR A 220 -11.17 1.87 -6.19
CA THR A 220 -10.31 1.08 -5.29
C THR A 220 -9.04 0.74 -6.06
N ASP A 221 -7.92 1.30 -5.61
CA ASP A 221 -6.58 0.93 -6.05
C ASP A 221 -6.34 -0.57 -5.80
N ASP A 222 -6.61 -1.41 -6.79
CA ASP A 222 -6.06 -2.77 -6.85
C ASP A 222 -4.55 -2.65 -7.03
N SER A 223 -3.84 -2.60 -5.90
CA SER A 223 -2.40 -2.74 -5.82
C SER A 223 -2.02 -4.17 -6.13
N ASP A 224 -1.80 -4.45 -7.42
CA ASP A 224 -1.23 -5.71 -7.89
C ASP A 224 0.28 -5.74 -7.52
N SER A 225 0.54 -6.17 -6.29
CA SER A 225 1.89 -6.35 -5.75
C SER A 225 2.49 -7.65 -6.30
N SER A 226 2.98 -7.62 -7.54
CA SER A 226 3.84 -8.69 -8.06
C SER A 226 5.25 -8.56 -7.47
N CYS A 227 5.45 -9.12 -6.27
CA CYS A 227 6.77 -9.36 -5.71
C CYS A 227 7.41 -10.56 -6.44
N GLY A 228 8.06 -10.27 -7.58
CA GLY A 228 8.91 -11.23 -8.26
C GLY A 228 10.31 -11.17 -7.67
N GLU A 229 10.62 -12.09 -6.74
CA GLU A 229 12.01 -12.38 -6.39
C GLU A 229 12.66 -13.19 -7.53
N GLU A 230 13.48 -12.54 -8.35
CA GLU A 230 14.46 -13.26 -9.16
C GLU A 230 15.70 -13.53 -8.31
N GLN A 231 15.85 -14.80 -7.92
CA GLN A 231 17.07 -15.34 -7.34
C GLN A 231 18.14 -15.50 -8.44
N PRO A 232 19.37 -14.96 -8.27
CA PRO A 232 20.45 -15.28 -9.18
C PRO A 232 20.99 -16.69 -8.92
N GLU A 233 20.94 -17.52 -9.95
CA GLU A 233 21.49 -18.88 -9.99
C GLU A 233 22.96 -18.94 -9.57
N THR A 234 23.26 -19.79 -8.60
CA THR A 234 24.63 -20.14 -8.21
C THR A 234 25.28 -21.00 -9.30
N LYS A 235 26.20 -20.41 -10.07
CA LYS A 235 27.12 -21.17 -10.94
C LYS A 235 28.08 -22.01 -10.07
N LYS A 236 27.86 -23.32 -10.03
CA LYS A 236 28.83 -24.29 -9.49
C LYS A 236 30.09 -24.26 -10.35
N LYS A 237 31.20 -23.87 -9.74
CA LYS A 237 32.55 -23.94 -10.31
C LYS A 237 32.99 -25.40 -10.30
N LEU A 238 33.24 -25.98 -11.47
CA LEU A 238 33.91 -27.27 -11.61
C LEU A 238 35.34 -27.14 -11.07
N THR A 239 35.70 -28.03 -10.15
CA THR A 239 37.08 -28.30 -9.75
C THR A 239 37.71 -29.21 -10.80
N ILE A 240 38.87 -28.78 -11.33
CA ILE A 240 39.95 -29.67 -11.77
C ILE A 240 41.06 -29.48 -10.74
#